data_AF-A0A2A2REL1-F1
#
_entry.id   AF-A0A2A2REL1-F1
#
_cell.length_a   1.000
_cell.length_b   1.000
_cell.length_c   1.000
_cell.angle_alpha   90.00
_cell.angle_beta   90.00
_cell.angle_gamma   90.00
#
_symmetry.space_group_name_H-M   'P 1'
#
loop_
_entity.id
_entity.type
_entity.pdbx_description
1 polymer ?
#
loop_
_entity_poly.entity_id
_entity_poly.type
_entity_poly.pdbx_seq_one_letter_code
_entity_poly.pdbx_strand_id
1 'polypeptide(L)'
;MQCVSCGHPELTERTALLNTPMLTVLGLDWSDRNATLLVCNGCGYVHWFLGKPGKPPGSPAEGIECLECKAFIPPDGDECPTCGWTWKPRL
;
A
#
# COMPACT_ATOMS: atom_id res chain seq x y z
N MET A 1 -19.52 -2.99 -11.78
CA MET A 1 -18.27 -2.50 -12.40
C MET A 1 -18.26 -2.98 -13.85
N GLN A 2 -17.77 -2.17 -14.80
CA GLN A 2 -17.71 -2.53 -16.22
C GLN A 2 -16.26 -2.46 -16.70
N CYS A 3 -15.92 -3.21 -17.74
CA CYS A 3 -14.60 -3.18 -18.36
C CYS A 3 -14.28 -1.76 -18.86
N VAL A 4 -13.14 -1.19 -18.46
CA VAL A 4 -12.72 0.16 -18.89
C VAL A 4 -12.29 0.21 -20.35
N SER A 5 -11.96 -0.95 -20.92
CA SER A 5 -11.51 -1.07 -22.30
C SER A 5 -12.69 -1.22 -23.29
N CYS A 6 -13.70 -2.03 -22.97
CA CYS A 6 -14.79 -2.34 -23.89
C CYS A 6 -16.22 -2.16 -23.33
N GLY A 7 -16.39 -1.78 -22.06
CA GLY A 7 -17.69 -1.59 -21.42
C GLY A 7 -18.44 -2.86 -21.02
N HIS A 8 -17.89 -4.06 -21.26
CA HIS A 8 -18.54 -5.33 -20.91
C HIS A 8 -18.78 -5.44 -19.38
N PRO A 9 -19.97 -5.88 -18.94
CA PRO A 9 -20.32 -5.92 -17.51
C PRO A 9 -19.76 -7.13 -16.76
N GLU A 10 -19.55 -8.26 -17.44
CA GLU A 10 -19.06 -9.47 -16.79
C GLU A 10 -17.52 -9.48 -16.68
N LEU A 11 -17.06 -9.52 -15.44
CA LEU A 11 -15.67 -9.57 -15.03
C LEU A 11 -15.47 -10.79 -14.13
N THR A 12 -14.41 -11.55 -14.38
CA THR A 12 -14.04 -12.72 -13.59
C THR A 12 -12.90 -12.36 -12.63
N GLU A 13 -13.10 -12.58 -11.33
CA GLU A 13 -12.08 -12.35 -10.32
C GLU A 13 -11.04 -13.47 -10.28
N ARG A 14 -9.76 -13.08 -10.16
CA ARG A 14 -8.60 -13.96 -10.01
C ARG A 14 -7.60 -13.32 -9.05
N THR A 15 -6.72 -14.12 -8.46
CA THR A 15 -5.59 -13.64 -7.67
C THR A 15 -4.30 -14.05 -8.36
N ALA A 16 -3.39 -13.11 -8.55
CA ALA A 16 -2.03 -13.38 -9.04
C ALA A 16 -1.01 -13.14 -7.93
N LEU A 17 -0.11 -14.11 -7.76
CA LEU A 17 1.09 -13.96 -6.96
C LEU A 17 2.11 -13.15 -7.76
N LEU A 18 2.61 -12.06 -7.18
CA LEU A 18 3.60 -11.17 -7.79
C LEU A 18 5.02 -11.40 -7.26
N ASN A 19 5.20 -12.34 -6.34
CA ASN A 19 6.49 -12.73 -5.79
C ASN A 19 7.14 -13.89 -6.56
N THR A 20 8.46 -14.03 -6.42
CA THR A 20 9.19 -15.23 -6.84
C THR A 20 8.66 -16.42 -6.03
N PRO A 21 8.21 -17.53 -6.66
CA PRO A 21 7.51 -18.63 -5.97
C PRO A 21 8.35 -19.29 -4.84
N MET A 22 9.66 -19.07 -4.82
CA MET A 22 10.57 -19.59 -3.80
C MET A 22 10.47 -18.87 -2.44
N LEU A 23 9.89 -17.66 -2.39
CA LEU A 23 9.73 -16.87 -1.14
C LEU A 23 8.53 -17.33 -0.29
N THR A 24 7.47 -17.88 -0.89
CA THR A 24 6.30 -18.42 -0.18
C THR A 24 6.66 -19.67 0.64
N VAL A 25 7.70 -20.43 0.25
CA VAL A 25 8.16 -21.63 0.97
C VAL A 25 8.94 -21.28 2.25
N LEU A 26 9.44 -20.05 2.40
CA LEU A 26 10.23 -19.59 3.55
C LEU A 26 9.39 -18.91 4.65
N GLY A 27 8.06 -18.95 4.58
CA GLY A 27 7.17 -18.45 5.65
C GLY A 27 7.17 -16.93 5.83
N LEU A 28 7.63 -16.17 4.83
CA LEU A 28 7.64 -14.70 4.82
C LEU A 28 6.33 -14.16 4.24
N ASP A 29 5.20 -14.55 4.84
CA ASP A 29 3.83 -14.19 4.40
C ASP A 29 3.59 -12.65 4.38
N TRP A 30 4.32 -11.90 5.22
CA TRP A 30 4.30 -10.43 5.22
C TRP A 30 4.90 -9.80 3.95
N SER A 31 5.69 -10.56 3.18
CA SER A 31 6.28 -10.14 1.90
C SER A 31 5.52 -10.66 0.69
N ASP A 32 4.44 -11.43 0.87
CA ASP A 32 3.61 -11.91 -0.24
C ASP A 32 2.84 -10.73 -0.86
N ARG A 33 3.32 -10.30 -2.04
CA ARG A 33 2.59 -9.37 -2.89
C ARG A 33 1.60 -10.18 -3.71
N ASN A 34 0.33 -10.14 -3.34
CA ASN A 34 -0.75 -10.58 -4.21
C ASN A 34 -1.41 -9.38 -4.90
N ALA A 35 -1.91 -9.61 -6.10
CA ALA A 35 -2.79 -8.68 -6.79
C ALA A 35 -4.12 -9.37 -7.08
N THR A 36 -5.20 -8.67 -6.78
CA THR A 36 -6.53 -9.04 -7.26
C THR A 36 -6.64 -8.59 -8.71
N LEU A 37 -7.17 -9.45 -9.55
CA LEU A 37 -7.37 -9.24 -10.96
C LEU A 37 -8.86 -9.36 -11.27
N LEU A 38 -9.38 -8.45 -12.07
CA LEU A 38 -10.68 -8.63 -12.72
C LEU A 38 -10.45 -8.76 -14.23
N VAL A 39 -10.73 -9.94 -14.78
CA VAL A 39 -10.54 -10.25 -16.20
C VAL A 39 -11.87 -10.12 -16.93
N CYS A 40 -11.92 -9.30 -17.98
CA CYS A 40 -13.11 -9.13 -18.80
C CYS A 40 -13.41 -10.36 -19.66
N ASN A 41 -14.62 -10.91 -19.54
CA ASN A 41 -15.04 -12.07 -20.34
C ASN A 41 -15.28 -11.73 -21.83
N GLY A 42 -15.57 -10.46 -22.14
CA GLY A 42 -15.80 -10.02 -23.52
C GLY A 42 -14.54 -9.73 -24.36
N CYS A 43 -13.46 -9.19 -23.76
CA CYS A 43 -12.25 -8.79 -24.51
C CYS A 43 -10.93 -9.28 -23.90
N GLY A 44 -10.95 -9.94 -22.74
CA GLY A 44 -9.75 -10.42 -22.06
C GLY A 44 -8.93 -9.35 -21.31
N TYR A 45 -9.37 -8.09 -21.30
CA TYR A 45 -8.68 -7.03 -20.57
C TYR A 45 -8.59 -7.33 -19.06
N VAL A 46 -7.41 -7.11 -18.47
CA VAL A 46 -7.13 -7.41 -17.06
C VAL A 46 -7.02 -6.11 -16.27
N HIS A 47 -7.90 -5.94 -15.29
CA HIS A 47 -7.81 -4.88 -14.30
C HIS A 47 -6.95 -5.34 -13.12
N TRP A 48 -5.86 -4.62 -12.85
CA TRP A 48 -4.93 -4.93 -11.78
C TRP A 48 -5.22 -4.10 -10.54
N PHE A 49 -5.41 -4.77 -9.40
CA PHE A 49 -5.58 -4.16 -8.10
C PHE A 49 -4.50 -4.69 -7.17
N LEU A 50 -3.49 -3.86 -6.90
CA LEU A 50 -2.39 -4.21 -6.03
C LEU A 50 -2.76 -3.90 -4.59
N GLY A 51 -2.76 -4.92 -3.73
CA GLY A 51 -2.85 -4.72 -2.28
C GLY A 51 -1.61 -3.99 -1.77
N LYS A 52 -1.76 -3.10 -0.79
CA LYS A 52 -0.59 -2.55 -0.09
C LYS A 52 0.10 -3.72 0.63
N PRO A 53 1.42 -3.91 0.47
CA PRO A 53 2.12 -4.93 1.23
C PRO A 53 1.94 -4.66 2.73
N GLY A 54 1.77 -5.73 3.51
CA GLY A 54 1.74 -5.62 4.96
C GLY A 54 3.05 -5.06 5.51
N LYS A 55 2.98 -4.34 6.63
CA LYS A 55 4.17 -3.88 7.34
C LYS A 55 4.84 -5.09 8.01
N PRO A 56 6.17 -5.29 7.89
CA PRO A 56 6.84 -6.38 8.57
C PRO A 56 6.63 -6.28 10.09
N PRO A 57 6.44 -7.39 10.80
CA PRO A 57 6.33 -7.40 12.25
C PRO A 57 7.59 -6.76 12.86
N GLY A 58 7.39 -5.78 13.75
CA GLY A 58 8.49 -5.05 14.39
C GLY A 58 9.03 -3.84 13.62
N SER A 59 8.42 -3.43 12.49
CA SER A 59 8.76 -2.13 11.91
C SER A 59 8.41 -0.99 12.87
N PRO A 60 9.28 0.02 13.01
CA PRO A 60 9.06 1.14 13.92
C PRO A 60 7.73 1.85 13.61
N ALA A 61 7.13 2.43 14.66
CA ALA A 61 5.93 3.26 14.51
C ALA A 61 6.20 4.32 13.42
N GLU A 62 5.26 4.47 12.48
CA GLU A 62 5.33 5.55 11.50
C GLU A 62 5.32 6.88 12.24
N GLY A 63 6.24 7.75 11.90
CA GLY A 63 6.46 9.04 12.56
C GLY A 63 7.80 9.61 12.12
N ILE A 64 8.00 10.89 12.38
CA ILE A 64 9.20 11.62 11.95
C ILE A 64 9.95 12.17 13.16
N GLU A 65 11.26 12.33 13.04
CA GLU A 65 12.06 13.03 14.03
C GLU A 65 11.96 14.55 13.80
N CYS A 66 11.66 15.30 14.86
CA CYS A 66 11.60 16.76 14.81
C CYS A 66 12.98 17.34 14.44
N LEU A 67 13.04 18.20 13.42
CA LEU A 67 14.30 18.78 12.94
C LEU A 67 14.93 19.78 13.93
N GLU A 68 14.16 20.27 14.91
CA GLU A 68 14.62 21.25 15.89
C GLU A 68 15.06 20.61 17.21
N CYS A 69 14.24 19.72 17.78
CA CYS A 69 14.50 19.13 19.10
C CYS A 69 14.71 17.61 19.09
N LYS A 70 14.60 16.94 17.93
CA LYS A 70 14.71 15.49 17.76
C LYS A 70 13.67 14.63 18.49
N ALA A 71 12.61 15.25 19.00
CA ALA A 71 11.47 14.51 19.54
C ALA A 71 10.73 13.75 18.42
N PHE A 72 10.11 12.62 18.77
CA PHE A 72 9.24 11.87 17.87
C PHE A 72 7.93 12.64 17.61
N ILE A 73 7.58 12.81 16.34
CA ILE A 73 6.30 13.36 15.88
C ILE A 73 5.46 12.20 15.34
N PRO A 74 4.22 12.00 15.84
CA PRO A 74 3.32 10.95 15.36
C PRO A 74 2.98 11.17 13.87
N PRO A 75 2.53 10.13 13.14
CA PRO A 75 2.38 10.18 11.69
C PRO A 75 1.27 11.15 11.24
N ASP A 76 0.27 11.36 12.09
CA ASP A 76 -0.82 12.34 11.87
C ASP A 76 -0.49 13.74 12.45
N GLY A 77 0.73 13.95 12.94
CA GLY A 77 1.16 15.19 13.58
C GLY A 77 1.80 16.19 12.59
N ASP A 78 1.19 17.36 12.46
CA ASP A 78 1.75 18.50 11.71
C ASP A 78 2.65 19.42 12.56
N GLU A 79 2.68 19.21 13.88
CA GLU A 79 3.41 20.03 14.85
C GLU A 79 4.13 19.14 15.86
N CYS A 80 5.36 19.52 16.23
CA CYS A 80 6.12 18.84 17.25
C CYS A 80 5.51 19.07 18.64
N PRO A 81 5.11 18.02 19.39
CA PRO A 81 4.48 18.16 20.70
C PRO A 81 5.42 18.68 21.79
N THR A 82 6.73 18.70 21.53
CA THR A 82 7.76 19.13 22.49
C THR A 82 8.16 20.59 22.31
N CYS A 83 8.25 21.08 21.07
CA CYS A 83 8.78 22.43 20.78
C CYS A 83 7.88 23.29 19.90
N GLY A 84 6.78 22.76 19.37
CA GLY A 84 5.89 23.51 18.48
C GLY A 84 6.44 23.71 17.06
N TRP A 85 7.54 23.06 16.70
CA TRP A 85 8.08 23.08 15.33
C TRP A 85 7.05 22.53 14.34
N THR A 86 6.84 23.22 13.22
CA THR A 86 5.95 22.79 12.13
C THR A 86 6.56 23.10 10.76
N TRP A 87 6.25 22.27 9.77
CA TRP A 87 6.68 22.46 8.37
C TRP A 87 5.74 23.37 7.57
N LYS A 88 4.55 23.69 8.09
CA LYS A 88 3.60 24.60 7.43
C LYS A 88 4.10 26.05 7.55
N PRO A 89 4.23 26.80 6.44
CA PRO A 89 4.52 28.22 6.53
C PRO A 89 3.38 28.93 7.26
N ARG A 90 3.68 29.72 8.30
CA ARG A 90 2.70 30.60 8.94
C ARG A 90 2.34 31.71 7.96
N LEU A 91 1.13 31.65 7.41
CA LEU A 91 0.51 32.72 6.62
C LEU A 91 -0.03 33.81 7.54
#